data_AF-A0A956W276-F1
#
_entry.id   AF-A0A956W276-F1
#
_cell.length_a   1.000
_cell.length_b   1.000
_cell.length_c   1.000
_cell.angle_alpha   90.00
_cell.angle_beta   90.00
_cell.angle_gamma   90.00
#
_symmetry.space_group_name_H-M   'P 1'
#
loop_
_entity.id
_entity.type
_entity.pdbx_description
1 polymer ?
#
loop_
_entity_poly.entity_id
_entity_poly.type
_entity_poly.pdbx_seq_one_letter_code
_entity_poly.pdbx_strand_id
1 'polypeptide(L)'
;MPFLLHAPDGFFSTPVAVALWIVTAVVVGYSANRASRELDERAIPLMGVMAAFIFAGQMFNFAVPGGTSGHLLGGVLAAILL
;
A
#
# COMPACT_ATOMS: atom_id res chain seq x y z
N MET A 1 -15.94 -0.15 14.88
CA MET A 1 -14.46 -0.15 15.00
C MET A 1 -13.92 0.59 13.78
N PRO A 2 -13.63 1.91 13.83
CA PRO A 2 -13.00 2.52 12.67
C PRO A 2 -11.58 1.97 12.60
N PHE A 3 -11.24 1.36 11.45
CA PHE A 3 -9.89 0.93 11.11
C PHE A 3 -9.01 2.18 10.98
N LEU A 4 -8.49 2.65 12.11
CA LEU A 4 -7.44 3.64 12.12
C LEU A 4 -6.20 2.89 11.65
N LEU A 5 -5.68 3.23 10.46
CA LEU A 5 -4.30 3.01 9.95
C LEU A 5 -3.95 3.94 8.81
N HIS A 6 -4.95 4.23 7.99
CA HIS A 6 -4.85 5.22 6.96
C HIS A 6 -5.25 6.58 7.52
N ALA A 7 -4.72 7.65 6.94
CA ALA A 7 -5.26 8.98 7.19
C ALA A 7 -6.79 8.92 6.94
N PRO A 8 -7.62 9.27 7.94
CA PRO A 8 -9.06 9.15 7.80
C PRO A 8 -9.59 10.06 6.69
N ASP A 9 -10.78 9.77 6.19
CA ASP A 9 -11.43 10.61 5.20
C ASP A 9 -11.54 12.06 5.70
N GLY A 10 -11.15 13.02 4.86
CA GLY A 10 -11.13 14.44 5.21
C GLY A 10 -9.93 14.89 6.05
N PHE A 11 -8.95 14.02 6.32
CA PHE A 11 -7.73 14.41 7.04
C PHE A 11 -6.87 15.42 6.27
N PHE A 12 -6.84 15.31 4.94
CA PHE A 12 -6.14 16.25 4.06
C PHE A 12 -7.11 17.22 3.40
N SER A 13 -6.64 18.43 3.12
CA SER A 13 -7.37 19.37 2.26
C SER A 13 -7.56 18.79 0.85
N THR A 14 -8.65 19.15 0.18
CA THR A 14 -8.97 18.65 -1.18
C THR A 14 -7.81 18.82 -2.16
N PRO A 15 -7.11 19.97 -2.22
CA PRO A 15 -5.97 20.11 -3.14
C PRO A 15 -4.82 19.13 -2.85
N VAL A 16 -4.51 18.89 -1.57
CA VAL A 16 -3.46 17.95 -1.16
C VAL A 16 -3.85 16.52 -1.49
N ALA A 17 -5.09 16.11 -1.20
CA ALA A 17 -5.59 14.78 -1.52
C ALA A 17 -5.52 14.50 -3.02
N VAL A 18 -5.96 15.46 -3.86
CA VAL A 18 -5.91 15.33 -5.33
C VAL A 18 -4.46 15.18 -5.82
N ALA A 19 -3.53 15.99 -5.30
CA ALA A 19 -2.13 15.88 -5.68
C ALA A 19 -1.54 14.50 -5.36
N LEU A 20 -1.81 13.96 -4.17
CA LEU A 20 -1.35 12.62 -3.76
C LEU A 20 -1.98 11.51 -4.60
N TRP A 21 -3.26 11.64 -4.97
CA TRP A 21 -3.94 10.70 -5.87
C TRP A 21 -3.32 10.68 -7.27
N ILE A 22 -2.98 11.85 -7.81
CA ILE A 22 -2.29 11.94 -9.12
C ILE A 22 -0.95 11.22 -9.06
N VAL A 23 -0.12 11.50 -8.04
CA VAL A 23 1.19 10.85 -7.87
C VAL A 23 1.01 9.34 -7.74
N THR A 24 0.05 8.89 -6.93
CA THR A 24 -0.25 7.47 -6.74
C THR A 24 -0.65 6.79 -8.05
N ALA A 25 -1.55 7.41 -8.83
CA ALA A 25 -2.00 6.87 -10.10
C ALA A 25 -0.85 6.72 -11.10
N VAL A 26 0.05 7.70 -11.18
CA VAL A 26 1.25 7.64 -12.04
C VAL A 26 2.17 6.49 -11.62
N VAL A 27 2.47 6.38 -10.32
CA VAL A 27 3.38 5.35 -9.80
C VAL A 27 2.79 3.95 -10.00
N VAL A 28 1.50 3.76 -9.69
CA VAL A 28 0.82 2.46 -9.88
C VAL A 28 0.75 2.09 -11.35
N GLY A 29 0.39 3.04 -12.23
CA GLY A 29 0.32 2.79 -13.66
C GLY A 29 1.68 2.41 -14.25
N TYR A 30 2.73 3.12 -13.87
CA TYR A 30 4.10 2.80 -14.29
C TYR A 30 4.54 1.41 -13.79
N SER A 31 4.35 1.12 -12.50
CA SER A 31 4.74 -0.15 -11.89
C SER A 31 3.97 -1.34 -12.48
N ALA A 32 2.68 -1.18 -12.76
CA ALA A 32 1.88 -2.23 -13.39
C ALA A 32 2.34 -2.53 -14.82
N ASN A 33 2.67 -1.49 -15.61
CA ASN A 33 3.20 -1.66 -16.96
C ASN A 33 4.62 -2.27 -16.97
N ARG A 34 5.45 -1.94 -15.97
CA ARG A 34 6.77 -2.56 -15.78
C ARG A 34 6.62 -4.03 -15.43
N ALA A 35 5.79 -4.33 -14.43
CA ALA A 35 5.49 -5.67 -13.95
C ALA A 35 5.01 -6.59 -15.07
N SER A 36 4.08 -6.13 -15.92
CA SER A 36 3.55 -6.93 -17.03
C SER A 36 4.57 -7.25 -18.12
N ARG A 37 5.67 -6.50 -18.19
CA ARG A 37 6.73 -6.68 -19.20
C ARG A 37 7.92 -7.49 -18.71
N GLU A 38 8.14 -7.52 -17.39
CA GLU A 38 9.41 -8.01 -16.83
C GLU A 38 9.28 -9.10 -15.78
N LEU A 39 8.12 -9.24 -15.14
CA LEU A 39 7.93 -10.29 -14.16
C LEU A 39 7.71 -11.63 -14.86
N ASP A 40 8.42 -12.65 -14.38
CA ASP A 40 8.17 -14.04 -14.73
C ASP A 40 6.75 -14.42 -14.29
N GLU A 41 6.01 -15.16 -15.12
CA GLU A 41 4.68 -15.67 -14.77
C GLU A 41 4.70 -16.49 -13.47
N ARG A 42 5.84 -17.12 -13.17
CA ARG A 42 6.06 -17.87 -11.92
C ARG A 42 6.07 -16.99 -10.66
N ALA A 43 6.31 -15.68 -10.79
CA ALA A 43 6.27 -14.74 -9.67
C ALA A 43 4.83 -14.34 -9.31
N ILE A 44 3.86 -14.48 -10.21
CA ILE A 44 2.46 -14.05 -10.01
C ILE A 44 1.83 -14.71 -8.76
N PRO A 45 1.93 -16.03 -8.53
CA PRO A 45 1.42 -16.65 -7.31
C PRO A 45 2.08 -16.09 -6.05
N LEU A 46 3.40 -15.85 -6.07
CA LEU A 46 4.12 -15.29 -4.93
C LEU A 46 3.67 -13.85 -4.65
N MET A 47 3.44 -13.03 -5.66
CA MET A 47 2.88 -11.68 -5.50
C MET A 47 1.52 -11.71 -4.78
N GLY A 48 0.63 -12.63 -5.18
CA GLY A 48 -0.68 -12.80 -4.55
C GLY A 48 -0.57 -13.21 -3.09
N VAL A 49 0.28 -14.19 -2.77
CA VAL A 49 0.55 -14.62 -1.39
C VAL A 49 1.16 -13.48 -0.57
N MET A 50 2.12 -12.74 -1.15
CA MET A 50 2.76 -11.60 -0.49
C MET A 50 1.75 -10.50 -0.18
N ALA A 51 0.86 -10.18 -1.12
CA ALA A 51 -0.21 -9.20 -0.92
C ALA A 51 -1.16 -9.63 0.21
N ALA A 52 -1.59 -10.90 0.23
CA ALA A 52 -2.44 -11.44 1.29
C ALA A 52 -1.74 -11.42 2.66
N PHE A 53 -0.45 -11.79 2.70
CA PHE A 53 0.35 -11.76 3.91
C PHE A 53 0.53 -10.34 4.46
N ILE A 54 0.88 -9.37 3.60
CA ILE A 54 1.01 -7.96 3.99
C ILE A 54 -0.32 -7.45 4.51
N PHE A 55 -1.43 -7.71 3.81
CA PHE A 55 -2.77 -7.31 4.24
C PHE A 55 -3.12 -7.88 5.63
N ALA A 56 -2.89 -9.17 5.86
CA ALA A 56 -3.10 -9.79 7.17
C ALA A 56 -2.18 -9.19 8.24
N GLY A 57 -0.92 -8.95 7.90
CA GLY A 57 0.05 -8.29 8.78
C GLY A 57 -0.35 -6.87 9.17
N GLN A 58 -0.97 -6.13 8.25
CA GLN A 58 -1.48 -4.78 8.50
C GLN A 58 -2.64 -4.76 9.51
N MET A 59 -3.37 -5.86 9.68
CA MET A 59 -4.43 -5.95 10.70
C MET A 59 -3.87 -5.87 12.12
N PHE A 60 -2.58 -6.17 12.32
CA PHE A 60 -1.89 -5.85 13.57
C PHE A 60 -1.51 -4.38 13.58
N ASN A 61 -2.35 -3.58 14.23
CA ASN A 61 -2.17 -2.14 14.31
C ASN A 61 -2.31 -1.57 15.72
N PHE A 62 -1.76 -0.38 15.90
CA PHE A 62 -1.81 0.37 17.16
C PHE A 62 -2.10 1.85 16.93
N ALA A 63 -2.90 2.45 17.80
CA ALA A 63 -3.25 3.87 17.73
C ALA A 63 -2.02 4.77 17.90
N VAL A 64 -1.95 5.85 17.11
CA VAL A 64 -0.91 6.89 17.21
C VAL A 64 -1.59 8.20 17.63
N PRO A 65 -1.03 8.93 18.62
CA PRO A 65 -1.55 10.23 19.02
C PRO A 65 -1.68 11.17 17.81
N GLY A 66 -2.83 11.83 17.66
CA GLY A 66 -3.14 12.66 16.50
C GLY A 66 -4.14 12.05 15.50
N GLY A 67 -4.83 10.97 15.87
CA GLY A 67 -5.96 10.43 15.11
C GLY A 67 -5.57 9.51 13.95
N THR A 68 -4.35 9.00 13.96
CA THR A 68 -3.84 8.01 13.00
C THR A 68 -3.36 6.77 13.75
N SER A 69 -2.58 5.92 13.11
CA SER A 69 -2.09 4.68 13.72
C SER A 69 -0.99 4.06 12.87
N GLY A 70 -0.24 3.16 13.50
CA GLY A 70 0.92 2.50 12.92
C GLY A 70 0.67 1.01 12.67
N HIS A 71 1.31 0.49 11.62
CA HIS A 71 1.30 -0.92 11.24
C HIS A 71 2.52 -1.29 10.38
N LEU A 72 2.62 -2.58 10.06
CA LEU A 72 3.54 -3.09 9.05
C LEU A 72 3.22 -2.49 7.67
N LEU A 73 4.21 -1.82 7.05
CA LEU A 73 4.07 -1.29 5.69
C LEU A 73 4.16 -2.38 4.61
N GLY A 74 5.05 -3.37 4.80
CA GLY A 74 5.22 -4.49 3.86
C GLY A 74 6.00 -4.18 2.57
N GLY A 75 6.20 -2.91 2.21
CA GLY A 75 6.85 -2.52 0.96
C GLY A 75 8.30 -3.03 0.78
N VAL A 76 9.14 -2.93 1.81
CA VAL A 76 10.53 -3.44 1.77
C VAL A 76 10.55 -4.97 1.65
N LEU A 77 9.65 -5.66 2.36
CA LEU A 77 9.53 -7.11 2.29
C LEU A 77 9.14 -7.55 0.86
N ALA A 78 8.15 -6.87 0.26
CA ALA A 78 7.74 -7.11 -1.11
C ALA A 78 8.91 -6.88 -2.09
N ALA A 79 9.65 -5.77 -1.94
CA ALA A 79 10.76 -5.43 -2.84
C ALA A 79 11.97 -6.38 -2.77
N ILE A 80 12.13 -7.12 -1.67
CA ILE A 80 13.20 -8.13 -1.53
C ILE A 80 12.77 -9.48 -2.13
N LEU A 81 11.48 -9.80 -2.08
CA LEU A 81 10.96 -11.12 -2.42
C LEU A 81 10.33 -11.21 -3.83
N LEU A 82 10.07 -10.08 -4.48
CA LEU A 82 9.44 -9.94 -5.80
C LEU A 82 10.32 -9.11 -6.73
#